data_AF-A0AAU8H5W9-F1
#
_entry.id   AF-A0AAU8H5W9-F1
#
_cell.length_a   1.000
_cell.length_b   1.000
_cell.length_c   1.000
_cell.angle_alpha   90.00
_cell.angle_beta   90.00
_cell.angle_gamma   90.00
#
_symmetry.space_group_name_H-M   'P 1'
#
loop_
_entity.id
_entity.type
_entity.pdbx_description
1 polymer ?
#
loop_
_entity_poly.entity_id
_entity_poly.type
_entity_poly.pdbx_seq_one_letter_code
_entity_poly.pdbx_strand_id
1 'polypeptide(L)' 'MSEWMCGCCGRWRVSVELIRGRYRYRLVRRYPSRFGGGANVIGEVSSVAELEELLRRHAPIGLADLREAA' A
#
# COMPACT_ATOMS: atom_id res chain seq x y z
N MET A 1 -3.25 11.93 -6.64
CA MET A 1 -2.86 10.58 -6.23
C MET A 1 -2.60 10.66 -4.74
N SER A 2 -3.32 9.88 -3.94
CA SER A 2 -3.08 9.82 -2.50
C SER A 2 -2.17 8.65 -2.20
N GLU A 3 -1.29 8.77 -1.21
CA GLU A 3 -0.47 7.66 -0.74
C GLU A 3 -0.71 7.47 0.74
N TRP A 4 -0.92 6.21 1.13
CA TRP A 4 -0.92 5.80 2.52
C TRP A 4 0.31 4.96 2.80
N MET A 5 0.85 5.05 4.01
CA MET A 5 1.97 4.26 4.47
C MET A 5 1.68 3.68 5.84
N CYS A 6 2.29 2.55 6.18
CA CYS A 6 2.17 2.04 7.54
C CYS A 6 2.81 2.99 8.54
N GLY A 7 2.09 3.31 9.62
CA GLY A 7 2.53 4.26 10.64
C GLY A 7 3.76 3.80 11.43
N CYS A 8 4.08 2.49 11.41
CA CYS A 8 5.18 1.94 12.19
C CYS A 8 6.58 2.12 11.56
N CYS A 9 6.70 2.04 10.23
CA CYS A 9 8.01 2.12 9.57
C CYS A 9 7.98 2.57 8.10
N GLY A 10 6.80 2.87 7.54
CA GLY A 10 6.66 3.26 6.14
C GLY A 10 7.01 2.19 5.11
N ARG A 11 7.23 0.94 5.54
CA ARG A 11 7.65 -0.17 4.68
C ARG A 11 6.55 -0.58 3.70
N TRP A 12 5.31 -0.55 4.14
CA TRP A 12 4.15 -0.85 3.33
C TRP A 12 3.52 0.46 2.90
N ARG A 13 3.23 0.59 1.61
CA ARG A 13 2.58 1.77 1.04
C ARG A 13 1.42 1.34 0.16
N VAL A 14 0.36 2.14 0.17
CA VAL A 14 -0.80 1.99 -0.71
C VAL A 14 -0.93 3.27 -1.50
N SER A 15 -0.74 3.19 -2.81
CA SER A 15 -1.06 4.30 -3.71
C SER A 15 -2.52 4.19 -4.14
N VAL A 16 -3.23 5.32 -4.10
CA VAL A 16 -4.64 5.44 -4.49
C VAL A 16 -4.74 6.34 -5.72
N GLU A 17 -5.25 5.77 -6.79
CA GLU A 17 -5.45 6.44 -8.07
C GLU A 17 -6.93 6.40 -8.44
N LEU A 18 -7.48 7.50 -8.95
CA LEU A 18 -8.81 7.55 -9.54
C LEU A 18 -8.66 7.58 -11.07
N ILE A 19 -8.98 6.46 -11.73
CA ILE A 19 -8.83 6.29 -13.17
C ILE A 19 -10.22 6.11 -13.79
N ARG A 20 -10.66 7.09 -14.59
CA ARG A 20 -11.98 7.08 -15.26
C ARG A 20 -13.15 6.78 -14.29
N GLY A 21 -13.12 7.40 -13.11
CA GLY A 21 -14.15 7.22 -12.08
C GLY A 21 -14.05 5.92 -11.27
N ARG A 22 -13.00 5.12 -11.46
CA ARG A 22 -12.74 3.90 -10.68
C ARG A 22 -11.50 4.06 -9.82
N TYR A 23 -11.61 3.68 -8.55
CA TYR A 23 -10.45 3.65 -7.66
C TYR A 23 -9.56 2.45 -8.00
N ARG A 24 -8.25 2.68 -7.91
CA ARG A 24 -7.21 1.65 -7.97
C ARG A 24 -6.32 1.81 -6.76
N TYR A 25 -6.19 0.73 -5.99
CA TYR A 25 -5.34 0.64 -4.82
C TYR A 25 -4.16 -0.25 -5.16
N ARG A 26 -2.95 0.29 -5.07
CA ARG A 26 -1.70 -0.45 -5.34
C ARG A 26 -0.94 -0.65 -4.04
N LEU A 27 -0.80 -1.90 -3.59
CA LEU A 27 0.02 -2.25 -2.43
C LEU A 27 1.48 -2.44 -2.85
N VAL A 28 2.37 -1.73 -2.18
CA VAL A 28 3.80 -1.73 -2.43
C VAL A 28 4.55 -2.03 -1.15
N ARG A 29 5.57 -2.90 -1.25
CA ARG A 29 6.55 -3.13 -0.19
C ARG A 29 7.86 -2.44 -0.55
N ARG A 30 8.27 -1.46 0.24
CA ARG A 30 9.60 -0.84 0.16
C ARG A 30 10.65 -1.64 0.91
N TYR A 31 11.86 -1.68 0.39
CA TYR A 31 13.01 -2.27 1.06
C TYR A 31 13.90 -1.17 1.65
N PRO A 32 14.52 -1.41 2.82
CA PRO A 32 15.49 -0.48 3.40
C PRO A 32 16.64 -0.16 2.42
N SER A 33 17.11 1.09 2.43
CA SER A 33 18.24 1.54 1.60
C SER A 33 19.52 0.73 1.84
N ARG A 34 19.73 0.23 3.07
CA ARG A 34 20.87 -0.66 3.40
C ARG A 34 20.91 -1.97 2.60
N PHE A 35 19.82 -2.35 1.94
CA PHE A 35 19.73 -3.52 1.06
C PHE A 35 19.64 -3.12 -0.42
N GLY A 36 20.07 -1.92 -0.79
CA GLY A 36 19.92 -1.35 -2.14
C GLY A 36 18.60 -0.60 -2.36
N GLY A 37 17.71 -0.56 -1.35
CA GLY A 37 16.43 0.13 -1.45
C GLY A 37 15.46 -0.54 -2.42
N GLY A 38 14.61 0.28 -3.05
CA GLY A 38 13.63 -0.19 -4.03
C GLY A 38 12.25 -0.52 -3.45
N ALA A 39 11.37 -0.95 -4.35
CA ALA A 39 9.97 -1.19 -4.05
C ALA A 39 9.44 -2.32 -4.95
N ASN A 40 8.66 -3.24 -4.37
CA ASN A 40 7.96 -4.27 -5.10
C ASN A 40 6.45 -4.06 -5.01
N VAL A 41 5.78 -4.10 -6.16
CA VAL A 41 4.31 -4.11 -6.22
C VAL A 41 3.85 -5.51 -5.83
N ILE A 42 3.02 -5.59 -4.80
CA ILE A 42 2.49 -6.84 -4.28
C ILE A 42 1.17 -7.20 -4.96
N GLY A 43 0.35 -6.18 -5.23
CA GLY A 43 -0.91 -6.37 -5.93
C GLY A 43 -1.64 -5.04 -6.15
N GLU A 44 -2.62 -5.11 -7.04
CA GLU A 44 -3.48 -3.99 -7.40
C GLU A 44 -4.93 -4.45 -7.38
N VAL A 45 -5.78 -3.67 -6.72
CA VAL A 45 -7.19 -4.01 -6.50
C VAL A 45 -8.07 -2.78 -6.70
N SER A 46 -9.37 -2.99 -6.84
CA SER A 46 -10.32 -1.94 -7.25
C SER A 46 -11.27 -1.49 -6.15
N SER A 47 -11.19 -2.12 -4.98
CA SER A 47 -12.04 -1.82 -3.83
C SER A 47 -11.28 -1.88 -2.50
N VAL A 48 -11.83 -1.24 -1.49
CA VAL A 48 -11.28 -1.26 -0.12
C VAL A 48 -11.32 -2.66 0.49
N ALA A 49 -12.38 -3.44 0.23
CA ALA A 49 -12.50 -4.80 0.75
C ALA A 49 -11.44 -5.74 0.16
N GLU A 50 -11.18 -5.65 -1.15
CA GLU A 50 -10.09 -6.39 -1.79
C GLU A 50 -8.72 -5.94 -1.27
N LEU A 51 -8.55 -4.66 -0.95
CA LEU A 51 -7.32 -4.15 -0.34
C LEU A 51 -7.11 -4.74 1.05
N GLU A 52 -8.14 -4.83 1.87
CA GLU A 52 -8.07 -5.47 3.19
C GLU A 52 -7.69 -6.95 3.10
N GLU A 53 -8.28 -7.70 2.15
CA GLU A 53 -7.89 -9.09 1.89
C GLU A 53 -6.43 -9.19 1.43
N LEU A 54 -6.01 -8.32 0.52
CA LEU A 54 -4.63 -8.29 0.01
C LEU A 54 -3.62 -8.01 1.13
N LEU A 55 -3.92 -7.05 2.01
CA LEU A 55 -3.13 -6.74 3.19
C LEU A 55 -3.05 -7.95 4.12
N ARG A 56 -4.17 -8.58 4.46
CA ARG A 56 -4.20 -9.77 5.33
C ARG A 56 -3.37 -10.94 4.77
N ARG A 57 -3.31 -11.11 3.45
CA ARG A 57 -2.54 -12.19 2.82
C ARG A 57 -1.04 -11.94 2.78
N HIS A 58 -0.63 -10.70 2.54
CA HIS A 58 0.77 -10.41 2.16
C HIS A 58 1.50 -9.48 3.13
N ALA A 59 0.79 -8.77 3.99
CA ALA A 59 1.36 -7.76 4.87
C ALA A 59 0.99 -8.04 6.36
N PRO A 60 1.89 -7.73 7.30
CA PRO A 60 1.62 -7.84 8.73
C PRO A 60 0.90 -6.58 9.27
N ILE A 61 0.04 -5.95 8.46
CA ILE A 61 -0.70 -4.72 8.80
C ILE A 61 -2.11 -4.77 8.23
N GLY A 62 -3.03 -4.02 8.82
CA GLY A 62 -4.38 -3.78 8.30
C GLY A 62 -4.61 -2.34 7.85
N LEU A 63 -5.84 -2.03 7.45
CA LEU A 63 -6.24 -0.68 7.03
C LEU A 63 -6.05 0.35 8.15
N ALA A 64 -6.29 -0.03 9.42
CA ALA A 64 -6.16 0.84 10.58
C ALA A 64 -4.71 1.29 10.87
N ASP A 65 -3.73 0.54 10.37
CA ASP A 65 -2.30 0.84 10.55
C ASP A 65 -1.78 1.81 9.48
N LEU A 66 -2.58 2.06 8.43
CA LEU A 66 -2.23 2.97 7.35
C LEU A 66 -2.52 4.42 7.76
N ARG A 67 -1.60 5.30 7.37
CA ARG A 67 -1.67 6.75 7.57
C ARG A 67 -1.36 7.44 6.26
N GLU A 68 -1.95 8.61 6.02
CA GLU A 68 -1.57 9.45 4.88
C GLU A 68 -0.08 9.77 4.94
N ALA A 69 0.60 9.50 3.82
CA ALA A 69 1.97 9.93 3.62
C ALA A 69 1.93 11.44 3.33
N ALA A 70 2.60 12.22 4.18
CA ALA A 70 2.74 13.66 4.04
C ALA A 70 3.65 14.06 2.86
#